data_AF-A0A7C2UW70-F1
#
_entry.id   AF-A0A7C2UW70-F1
#
_cell.length_a   1.000
_cell.length_b   1.000
_cell.length_c   1.000
_cell.angle_alpha   90.00
_cell.angle_beta   90.00
_cell.angle_gamma   90.00
#
_symmetry.space_group_name_H-M   'P 1'
#
loop_
_entity.id
_entity.type
_entity.pdbx_description
1 polymer ?
#
loop_
_entity_poly.entity_id
_entity_poly.type
_entity_poly.pdbx_seq_one_letter_code
_entity_poly.pdbx_strand_id
1 'polypeptide(L)' 'MLNPINEVKSQHKLTVNYLREVSDASIRGDWRGAVANDQLSTDNAAKSITAGTGCQVSHTTPQLNSGISR' A
#
# COMPACT_ATOMS: atom_id res chain seq x y z
N MET A 1 -0.79 -18.29 14.35
CA MET A 1 0.54 -17.85 13.87
C MET A 1 0.42 -17.69 12.36
N LEU A 2 0.43 -16.45 11.85
CA LEU A 2 0.30 -16.18 10.41
C LEU A 2 1.53 -16.74 9.69
N ASN A 3 1.32 -17.57 8.68
CA ASN A 3 2.41 -18.05 7.82
C ASN A 3 3.01 -16.82 7.10
N PRO A 4 4.29 -16.47 7.32
CA PRO A 4 4.91 -15.29 6.72
C PRO A 4 4.81 -15.27 5.19
N ILE A 5 4.81 -16.44 4.56
CA ILE A 5 4.64 -16.59 3.10
C ILE A 5 3.25 -16.14 2.67
N ASN A 6 2.21 -16.44 3.45
CA ASN A 6 0.84 -16.03 3.12
C ASN A 6 0.68 -14.52 3.30
N GLU A 7 1.33 -13.93 4.30
CA GLU A 7 1.35 -12.48 4.53
C GLU A 7 2.04 -11.76 3.37
N VAL A 8 3.23 -12.22 2.96
CA VAL A 8 3.97 -11.70 1.79
C VAL A 8 3.11 -11.77 0.53
N LYS A 9 2.46 -12.90 0.27
CA LYS A 9 1.58 -13.07 -0.92
C LYS A 9 0.36 -12.14 -0.88
N SER A 10 -0.26 -12.00 0.29
CA SER A 10 -1.42 -11.11 0.48
C SER A 10 -1.04 -9.67 0.20
N GLN A 11 0.07 -9.20 0.76
CA GLN A 11 0.52 -7.83 0.60
C GLN A 11 1.03 -7.54 -0.81
N HIS A 12 1.73 -8.47 -1.44
CA HIS A 12 2.10 -8.35 -2.85
C HIS A 12 0.87 -8.13 -3.76
N LYS A 13 -0.21 -8.90 -3.53
CA LYS A 13 -1.46 -8.72 -4.28
C LYS A 13 -2.06 -7.31 -4.07
N LEU A 14 -2.05 -6.81 -2.84
CA LEU A 14 -2.51 -5.45 -2.54
C LEU A 14 -1.66 -4.37 -3.21
N THR A 15 -0.33 -4.47 -3.13
CA THR A 15 0.60 -3.55 -3.80
C THR A 15 0.33 -3.47 -5.30
N VAL A 16 0.20 -4.62 -5.98
CA VAL A 16 -0.09 -4.64 -7.42
C VAL A 16 -1.43 -4.00 -7.75
N ASN A 17 -2.46 -4.22 -6.93
CA ASN A 17 -3.76 -3.59 -7.12
C ASN A 17 -3.68 -2.07 -6.94
N TYR A 18 -2.99 -1.59 -5.90
CA TYR A 18 -2.82 -0.15 -5.69
C TYR A 18 -2.04 0.51 -6.82
N LEU A 19 -0.98 -0.11 -7.35
CA LEU A 19 -0.26 0.42 -8.54
C LEU A 19 -1.16 0.54 -9.77
N ARG A 20 -2.11 -0.39 -9.96
CA ARG A 20 -3.11 -0.27 -11.03
C ARG A 20 -4.02 0.92 -10.80
N GLU A 21 -4.51 1.11 -9.57
CA GLU A 21 -5.33 2.27 -9.21
C GLU A 21 -4.58 3.60 -9.35
N VAL A 22 -3.26 3.64 -9.11
CA VAL A 22 -2.42 4.82 -9.40
C VAL A 22 -2.50 5.15 -10.89
N SER A 23 -2.31 4.16 -11.75
CA SER A 23 -2.37 4.34 -13.21
C SER A 23 -3.75 4.83 -13.65
N ASP A 24 -4.81 4.17 -13.17
CA ASP A 24 -6.18 4.50 -13.55
C ASP A 24 -6.61 5.88 -13.03
N ALA A 25 -6.23 6.25 -11.80
CA ALA A 25 -6.46 7.58 -11.26
C ALA A 25 -5.69 8.66 -12.02
N SER A 26 -4.43 8.38 -12.42
CA SER A 26 -3.62 9.29 -13.23
C SER A 26 -4.24 9.53 -14.61
N ILE A 27 -4.75 8.49 -15.26
CA ILE A 27 -5.45 8.58 -16.55
C ILE A 27 -6.72 9.45 -16.43
N ARG A 28 -7.45 9.34 -15.31
CA ARG A 28 -8.63 10.18 -15.04
C ARG A 28 -8.30 11.61 -14.60
N GLY A 29 -7.01 11.94 -14.44
CA GLY A 29 -6.56 13.23 -13.90
C GLY A 29 -6.82 13.41 -12.40
N ASP A 30 -7.17 12.33 -11.68
CA ASP A 30 -7.30 12.33 -10.24
C ASP A 30 -5.92 12.12 -9.58
N TRP A 31 -5.15 13.19 -9.54
CA TRP A 31 -3.80 13.16 -8.96
C TRP A 31 -3.80 12.92 -7.45
N ARG A 32 -4.88 13.29 -6.73
CA ARG A 32 -5.00 13.05 -5.29
C ARG A 32 -5.22 11.57 -5.01
N GLY A 33 -6.10 10.92 -5.78
CA GLY A 33 -6.31 9.48 -5.75
C GLY A 33 -5.05 8.72 -6.16
N ALA A 34 -4.31 9.20 -7.17
CA ALA A 34 -3.05 8.60 -7.58
C ALA A 34 -2.01 8.62 -6.44
N VAL A 35 -1.78 9.76 -5.79
CA VAL A 35 -0.83 9.86 -4.67
C VAL A 35 -1.25 9.00 -3.46
N ALA A 36 -2.54 8.97 -3.13
CA ALA A 36 -3.03 8.16 -2.01
C ALA A 36 -2.83 6.65 -2.27
N ASN A 37 -3.12 6.18 -3.49
CA ASN A 37 -2.92 4.79 -3.86
C ASN A 37 -1.42 4.42 -3.93
N ASP A 38 -0.55 5.35 -4.34
CA ASP A 38 0.90 5.13 -4.37
C ASP A 38 1.48 4.96 -2.95
N GLN A 39 1.01 5.76 -2.00
CA GLN A 39 1.37 5.62 -0.58
C GLN A 39 0.95 4.24 -0.03
N LEU A 40 -0.28 3.79 -0.32
CA LEU A 40 -0.78 2.49 0.10
C LEU A 40 -0.02 1.32 -0.55
N SER A 41 0.36 1.47 -1.82
CA SER A 41 1.23 0.52 -2.51
C SER A 41 2.57 0.36 -1.80
N THR A 42 3.22 1.49 -1.48
CA THR A 42 4.52 1.55 -0.82
C THR A 42 4.48 0.94 0.58
N ASP A 43 3.45 1.26 1.38
CA ASP A 43 3.29 0.72 2.74
C ASP A 43 3.16 -0.81 2.74
N ASN A 44 2.38 -1.37 1.80
CA ASN A 44 2.21 -2.82 1.68
C ASN A 44 3.48 -3.52 1.15
N ALA A 45 4.23 -2.87 0.27
CA ALA A 45 5.51 -3.40 -0.19
C ALA A 45 6.54 -3.47 0.96
N ALA A 46 6.64 -2.40 1.76
CA ALA A 46 7.54 -2.36 2.92
C ALA A 46 7.20 -3.43 3.95
N LYS A 47 5.92 -3.56 4.31
CA LYS A 47 5.43 -4.59 5.24
C LYS A 47 5.66 -6.01 4.71
N SER A 48 5.56 -6.25 3.40
CA SER A 48 5.90 -7.55 2.80
C SER A 48 7.38 -7.89 2.99
N ILE A 49 8.29 -6.93 2.79
CA ILE A 49 9.74 -7.11 2.99
C ILE A 49 10.04 -7.43 4.47
N THR A 50 9.42 -6.67 5.38
CA THR A 50 9.48 -6.88 6.83
C THR A 50 8.96 -8.25 7.26
N ALA A 51 7.82 -8.70 6.73
CA ALA A 51 7.26 -10.01 7.01
C ALA A 51 8.18 -11.15 6.54
N GLY A 52 8.85 -10.98 5.40
CA GLY A 52 9.82 -11.95 4.88
C GLY A 52 11.15 -11.98 5.65
N THR A 53 11.55 -10.87 6.27
CA THR A 53 12.84 -10.74 6.99
C THR A 53 12.73 -10.93 8.50
N GLY A 54 11.51 -10.95 9.05
CA GLY A 54 11.26 -11.04 10.49
C GLY A 54 11.58 -9.76 11.28
N CYS A 55 11.93 -8.66 10.60
CA CYS A 55 12.28 -7.38 11.20
C CYS A 55 11.05 -6.49 11.31
N GLN A 56 10.40 -6.38 12.48
CA GLN A 56 9.24 -5.51 12.69
C GLN A 56 9.61 -4.03 12.50
N VAL A 57 8.94 -3.35 11.57
CA VAL A 57 9.15 -1.93 11.29
C VAL A 57 7.99 -1.14 11.89
N SER A 58 8.27 -0.39 12.97
CA SER A 58 7.34 0.57 13.58
C SER A 58 7.38 1.90 12.83
N HIS A 59 6.90 1.94 11.59
CA HIS A 59 6.66 3.22 10.90
C HIS A 59 5.17 3.39 10.63
N THR A 60 4.55 4.25 11.44
CA THR A 60 3.28 4.90 11.11
C THR A 60 3.57 5.96 10.05
N THR A 61 3.48 5.59 8.77
CA THR A 61 3.37 6.56 7.69
C THR A 61 2.09 7.36 7.96
N PRO A 62 2.13 8.69 8.09
CA PRO A 62 0.91 9.47 8.23
C PRO A 62 0.11 9.28 6.94
N GLN A 63 -0.98 8.52 7.02
CA GLN A 63 -2.02 8.56 6.00
C GLN A 63 -2.39 10.04 5.85
N LEU A 64 -2.13 10.63 4.68
CA LEU A 64 -2.67 11.94 4.35
C LEU A 64 -4.17 11.82 4.56
N ASN A 65 -4.66 12.41 5.65
CA ASN A 65 -6.07 12.58 5.94
C ASN A 65 -6.62 13.46 4.81
N SER A 66 -6.88 12.88 3.63
CA SER A 66 -7.91 13.41 2.78
C SER A 66 -9.19 13.14 3.55
N GLY A 67 -9.77 14.19 4.11
CA GLY A 67 -11.11 14.10 4.68
C GLY A 67 -12.04 13.57 3.60
N ILE A 68 -12.25 12.25 3.58
CA ILE A 68 -13.37 11.62 2.90
C ILE A 68 -14.54 11.87 3.84
N SER A 69 -15.10 13.07 3.75
CA SER A 69 -16.43 13.37 4.24
C SER A 69 -17.23 13.92 3.06
N ARG A 70 -18.14 13.05 2.62
CA ARG A 70 -19.24 13.20 1.65
C ARG A 70 -18.88 13.14 0.18
#